data_AF-A0A972FXP5-F1
#
_entry.id   AF-A0A972FXP5-F1
#
_cell.length_a   1.000
_cell.length_b   1.000
_cell.length_c   1.000
_cell.angle_alpha   90.00
_cell.angle_beta   90.00
_cell.angle_gamma   90.00
#
_symmetry.space_group_name_H-M   'P 1'
#
loop_
_entity.id
_entity.type
_entity.pdbx_description
1 polymer ?
#
loop_
_entity_poly.entity_id
_entity_poly.type
_entity_poly.pdbx_seq_one_letter_code
_entity_poly.pdbx_strand_id
1 'polypeptide(L)'
;MKTGFNTLLKTPLIAFLCLLTLAQVAHGADDDYSAEGERRAKSAGESLVGTPAPQMQFQTLDGRTIDLAELYGKKPVYIKFWATWCVPCREQMPGFEDINKKYADKIQVIAVNTGISDSVTSVTEFSKKMGLSMPITIDDGKLARAFHLRVTPQHLLIDKNGKFAYFGHRDDTEFHQALDKVIAEKASGKPLANPTFVAKDSGYNLGDTVPELAFSTIDEKPLKFTFNTDGSKKLALVFFGPWCEWYLEKTEPKTSLACTQVRELLEQKSQAASVQWVTVSTNLWSSVAELDDYRKSYGTSMPIVFDKEGDLFKQFGVNQVPSITLIDADGKVSLKSSIQDEDFDAALHAISTLK
;
A
#
# COMPACT_ATOMS: atom_id res chain seq x y z
N MET A 1 -59.62 -28.02 59.37
CA MET A 1 -58.38 -28.83 59.29
C MET A 1 -57.54 -28.33 58.14
N LYS A 2 -56.31 -27.87 58.43
CA LYS A 2 -55.04 -27.87 57.65
C LYS A 2 -55.16 -27.84 56.10
N THR A 3 -54.54 -26.94 55.33
CA THR A 3 -53.16 -26.39 55.37
C THR A 3 -53.07 -25.31 54.28
N GLY A 4 -52.51 -24.12 54.55
CA GLY A 4 -51.14 -23.73 54.10
C GLY A 4 -51.21 -22.59 53.06
N PHE A 5 -50.19 -21.75 52.78
CA PHE A 5 -49.03 -21.24 53.52
C PHE A 5 -48.55 -20.01 52.72
N ASN A 6 -48.09 -18.96 53.41
CA ASN A 6 -47.21 -17.84 53.00
C ASN A 6 -47.55 -16.94 51.80
N THR A 7 -47.51 -15.62 52.02
CA THR A 7 -46.44 -14.72 51.50
C THR A 7 -46.45 -13.39 52.28
N LEU A 8 -45.34 -13.04 52.93
CA LEU A 8 -45.14 -11.78 53.67
C LEU A 8 -44.23 -10.88 52.83
N LEU A 9 -44.74 -9.69 52.49
CA LEU A 9 -44.05 -8.65 51.74
C LEU A 9 -42.76 -8.19 52.45
N LYS A 10 -41.68 -8.05 51.69
CA LYS A 10 -40.58 -7.15 51.99
C LYS A 10 -40.12 -6.45 50.71
N THR A 11 -40.40 -5.16 50.62
CA THR A 11 -39.79 -4.24 49.65
C THR A 11 -38.53 -3.64 50.27
N PRO A 12 -37.44 -3.48 49.50
CA PRO A 12 -36.60 -2.32 49.72
C PRO A 12 -36.24 -1.57 48.42
N LEU A 13 -36.35 -0.25 48.56
CA LEU A 13 -35.63 0.85 47.93
C LEU A 13 -34.31 0.50 47.20
N ILE A 14 -34.28 0.55 45.87
CA ILE A 14 -33.07 0.84 45.06
C ILE A 14 -33.52 1.55 43.76
N ALA A 15 -33.39 2.88 43.71
CA ALA A 15 -33.40 3.64 42.47
C ALA A 15 -31.98 4.17 42.27
N PHE A 16 -31.14 3.33 41.65
CA PHE A 16 -29.75 3.66 41.35
C PHE A 16 -29.66 4.16 39.91
N LEU A 17 -29.01 5.31 39.76
CA LEU A 17 -28.50 5.89 38.51
C LEU A 17 -27.86 4.81 37.62
N CYS A 18 -28.40 4.60 36.41
CA CYS A 18 -27.70 3.90 35.32
C CYS A 18 -28.09 4.54 33.97
N LEU A 19 -27.79 5.83 33.81
CA LEU A 19 -27.77 6.51 32.52
C LEU A 19 -26.42 7.20 32.41
N LEU A 20 -25.40 6.46 31.96
CA LEU A 20 -24.12 6.95 31.43
C LEU A 20 -23.19 5.74 31.22
N THR A 21 -23.26 5.09 30.05
CA THR A 21 -22.12 4.41 29.38
C THR A 21 -22.59 3.82 28.04
N LEU A 22 -22.83 4.67 27.04
CA LEU A 22 -22.82 4.25 25.63
C LEU A 22 -22.10 5.32 24.82
N ALA A 23 -20.81 5.53 25.13
CA ALA A 23 -19.95 6.42 24.36
C ALA A 23 -18.46 6.05 24.51
N GLN A 24 -18.06 4.80 24.26
CA GLN A 24 -16.63 4.41 24.32
C GLN A 24 -16.21 3.31 23.32
N VAL A 25 -16.73 3.28 22.09
CA VAL A 25 -16.27 2.27 21.08
C VAL A 25 -15.61 2.89 19.83
N ALA A 26 -15.38 4.21 19.79
CA ALA A 26 -14.84 4.85 18.57
C ALA A 26 -13.33 5.16 18.59
N HIS A 27 -12.59 4.97 19.69
CA HIS A 27 -11.19 5.42 19.79
C HIS A 27 -10.13 4.29 19.67
N GLY A 28 -10.52 3.02 19.51
CA GLY A 28 -9.56 1.90 19.53
C GLY A 28 -9.01 1.48 18.16
N ALA A 29 -9.67 1.84 17.05
CA ALA A 29 -9.28 1.39 15.72
C ALA A 29 -8.12 2.20 15.12
N ASP A 30 -8.09 3.52 15.37
CA ASP A 30 -7.06 4.42 14.81
C ASP A 30 -5.67 4.17 15.44
N ASP A 31 -5.62 3.81 16.73
CA ASP A 31 -4.39 3.48 17.44
C ASP A 31 -3.72 2.21 16.89
N ASP A 32 -4.51 1.22 16.46
CA ASP A 32 -4.00 -0.06 15.96
C ASP A 32 -3.40 0.09 14.54
N TYR A 33 -4.06 0.83 13.65
CA TYR A 33 -3.54 1.11 12.30
C TYR A 33 -2.24 1.93 12.34
N SER A 34 -2.16 2.93 13.22
CA SER A 34 -0.95 3.73 13.41
C SER A 34 0.20 2.89 13.98
N ALA A 35 -0.09 1.98 14.92
CA ALA A 35 0.91 1.10 15.51
C ALA A 35 1.42 0.05 14.52
N GLU A 36 0.53 -0.58 13.76
CA GLU A 36 0.91 -1.52 12.71
C GLU A 36 1.67 -0.82 11.57
N GLY A 37 1.27 0.40 11.19
CA GLY A 37 2.02 1.20 10.24
C GLY A 37 3.45 1.46 10.70
N GLU A 38 3.63 1.81 11.98
CA GLU A 38 4.97 1.98 12.56
C GLU A 38 5.78 0.68 12.53
N ARG A 39 5.18 -0.46 12.89
CA ARG A 39 5.84 -1.79 12.80
C ARG A 39 6.31 -2.08 11.37
N ARG A 40 5.46 -1.84 10.36
CA ARG A 40 5.80 -2.03 8.94
C ARG A 40 6.96 -1.16 8.50
N ALA A 41 6.91 0.14 8.81
CA ALA A 41 7.98 1.06 8.46
C ALA A 41 9.30 0.69 9.14
N LYS A 42 9.29 0.32 10.42
CA LYS A 42 10.49 -0.13 11.13
C LYS A 42 11.06 -1.42 10.52
N SER A 43 10.21 -2.40 10.22
CA SER A 43 10.63 -3.66 9.59
C SER A 43 11.30 -3.44 8.23
N ALA A 44 10.87 -2.43 7.46
CA ALA A 44 11.56 -2.04 6.23
C ALA A 44 13.00 -1.56 6.47
N GLY A 45 13.24 -0.89 7.60
CA GLY A 45 14.52 -0.31 7.96
C GLY A 45 15.47 -1.21 8.76
N GLU A 46 14.98 -2.31 9.34
CA GLU A 46 15.75 -3.18 10.27
C GLU A 46 17.11 -3.61 9.72
N SER A 47 17.17 -4.02 8.45
CA SER A 47 18.42 -4.42 7.79
C SER A 47 19.13 -3.30 7.03
N LEU A 48 18.50 -2.12 6.91
CA LEU A 48 18.99 -1.03 6.07
C LEU A 48 19.66 0.08 6.86
N VAL A 49 19.22 0.39 8.09
CA VAL A 49 19.82 1.45 8.91
C VAL A 49 21.32 1.20 9.11
N GLY A 50 22.13 2.22 8.85
CA GLY A 50 23.59 2.18 8.88
C GLY A 50 24.25 1.69 7.58
N THR A 51 23.47 1.16 6.62
CA THR A 51 23.97 0.74 5.30
C THR A 51 23.88 1.88 4.28
N PRO A 52 24.70 1.87 3.20
CA PRO A 52 24.63 2.89 2.16
C PRO A 52 23.29 2.88 1.43
N ALA A 53 22.73 4.08 1.22
CA ALA A 53 21.57 4.27 0.37
C ALA A 53 21.93 4.10 -1.12
N PRO A 54 20.96 3.68 -1.95
CA PRO A 54 21.18 3.49 -3.39
C PRO A 54 21.33 4.81 -4.14
N GLN A 55 22.11 4.78 -5.21
CA GLN A 55 22.11 5.86 -6.21
C GLN A 55 20.81 5.79 -7.02
N MET A 56 20.00 6.84 -6.91
CA MET A 56 18.73 6.95 -7.61
C MET A 56 18.60 8.32 -8.26
N GLN A 57 18.19 8.31 -9.52
CA GLN A 57 17.83 9.50 -10.28
C GLN A 57 16.35 9.43 -10.63
N PHE A 58 15.63 10.54 -10.45
CA PHE A 58 14.20 10.63 -10.77
C PHE A 58 13.82 12.05 -11.16
N GLN A 59 12.71 12.16 -11.89
CA GLN A 59 12.14 13.44 -12.30
C GLN A 59 11.04 13.87 -11.33
N THR A 60 11.04 15.15 -10.96
CA THR A 60 10.00 15.76 -10.14
C THR A 60 8.88 16.34 -11.01
N LEU A 61 7.73 16.63 -10.40
CA LEU A 61 6.55 17.17 -11.09
C LEU A 61 6.78 18.51 -11.78
N ASP A 62 7.74 19.31 -11.28
CA ASP A 62 8.17 20.56 -11.90
C ASP A 62 9.26 20.37 -12.98
N GLY A 63 9.56 19.13 -13.35
CA GLY A 63 10.46 18.77 -14.44
C GLY A 63 11.94 18.72 -14.06
N ARG A 64 12.32 19.01 -12.82
CA ARG A 64 13.71 18.89 -12.36
C ARG A 64 14.11 17.43 -12.24
N THR A 65 15.39 17.17 -12.46
CA THR A 65 15.99 15.86 -12.17
C THR A 65 16.73 15.95 -10.84
N ILE A 66 16.45 15.03 -9.92
CA ILE A 66 17.20 14.85 -8.68
C ILE A 66 18.02 13.59 -8.80
N ASP A 67 19.33 13.69 -8.57
CA ASP A 67 20.22 12.56 -8.31
C ASP A 67 20.58 12.55 -6.82
N LEU A 68 20.16 11.51 -6.10
CA LEU A 68 20.45 11.39 -4.67
C LEU A 68 21.95 11.27 -4.39
N ALA A 69 22.72 10.67 -5.30
CA ALA A 69 24.16 10.51 -5.13
C ALA A 69 24.87 11.87 -5.05
N GLU A 70 24.35 12.89 -5.75
CA GLU A 70 24.89 14.25 -5.70
C GLU A 70 24.61 14.98 -4.38
N LEU A 71 23.65 14.49 -3.58
CA LEU A 71 23.30 15.06 -2.28
C LEU A 71 24.18 14.52 -1.16
N TYR A 72 24.63 13.27 -1.28
CA TYR A 72 25.47 12.63 -0.29
C TYR A 72 26.80 13.39 -0.14
N GLY A 73 27.24 13.56 1.10
CA GLY A 73 28.35 14.43 1.49
C GLY A 73 28.01 15.92 1.61
N LYS A 74 26.93 16.39 0.97
CA LYS A 74 26.52 17.81 0.99
C LYS A 74 25.45 18.08 2.04
N LYS A 75 24.36 17.32 2.01
CA LYS A 75 23.23 17.45 2.94
C LYS A 75 22.57 16.10 3.21
N PRO A 76 22.02 15.86 4.42
CA PRO A 76 21.10 14.75 4.65
C PRO A 76 19.88 14.86 3.73
N VAL A 77 19.15 13.76 3.60
CA VAL A 77 17.92 13.68 2.79
C VAL A 77 16.79 13.12 3.65
N TYR A 78 15.64 13.79 3.62
CA TYR A 78 14.40 13.30 4.18
C TYR A 78 13.43 13.00 3.03
N ILE A 79 13.09 11.73 2.88
CA ILE A 79 12.09 11.24 1.93
C ILE A 79 10.84 10.85 2.72
N LYS A 80 9.67 11.31 2.28
CA LYS A 80 8.38 10.83 2.75
C LYS A 80 7.61 10.20 1.60
N PHE A 81 7.32 8.91 1.70
CA PHE A 81 6.40 8.24 0.79
C PHE A 81 4.96 8.52 1.20
N TRP A 82 4.09 8.82 0.22
CA TRP A 82 2.70 9.21 0.47
C TRP A 82 1.77 8.90 -0.71
N ALA A 83 0.46 9.06 -0.48
CA ALA A 83 -0.57 9.00 -1.50
C ALA A 83 -1.64 10.07 -1.22
N THR A 84 -2.36 10.56 -2.24
CA THR A 84 -3.35 11.65 -2.03
C THR A 84 -4.56 11.18 -1.21
N TRP A 85 -4.90 9.90 -1.33
CA TRP A 85 -5.99 9.23 -0.62
C TRP A 85 -5.61 8.79 0.81
N CYS A 86 -4.32 8.75 1.14
CA CYS A 86 -3.82 8.28 2.45
C CYS A 86 -4.12 9.30 3.56
N VAL A 87 -5.06 8.99 4.44
CA VAL A 87 -5.51 9.88 5.53
C VAL A 87 -4.35 10.35 6.45
N PRO A 88 -3.54 9.47 7.07
CA PRO A 88 -2.44 9.91 7.94
C PRO A 88 -1.37 10.70 7.16
N CYS A 89 -1.18 10.42 5.87
CA CYS A 89 -0.29 11.21 5.03
C CYS A 89 -0.73 12.67 5.00
N ARG A 90 -2.04 12.90 4.76
CA ARG A 90 -2.66 14.24 4.66
C ARG A 90 -2.54 15.01 5.97
N GLU A 91 -2.79 14.35 7.09
CA GLU A 91 -2.69 14.93 8.44
C GLU A 91 -1.27 15.40 8.77
N GLN A 92 -0.27 14.64 8.34
CA GLN A 92 1.14 14.97 8.56
C GLN A 92 1.75 15.91 7.50
N MET A 93 1.02 16.27 6.42
CA MET A 93 1.59 17.13 5.37
C MET A 93 1.95 18.56 5.85
N PRO A 94 1.17 19.22 6.72
CA PRO A 94 1.56 20.52 7.27
C PRO A 94 2.90 20.49 8.02
N GLY A 95 3.11 19.52 8.92
CA GLY A 95 4.38 19.34 9.63
C GLY A 95 5.54 19.03 8.69
N PHE A 96 5.29 18.25 7.64
CA PHE A 96 6.28 17.95 6.60
C PHE A 96 6.72 19.21 5.82
N GLU A 97 5.78 20.07 5.45
CA GLU A 97 6.06 21.36 4.80
C GLU A 97 6.77 22.34 5.74
N ASP A 98 6.44 22.35 7.04
CA ASP A 98 7.14 23.16 8.04
C ASP A 98 8.61 22.73 8.19
N ILE A 99 8.89 21.43 8.19
CA ILE A 99 10.27 20.89 8.18
C ILE A 99 11.02 21.37 6.93
N ASN A 100 10.40 21.27 5.75
CA ASN A 100 10.98 21.73 4.49
C ASN A 100 11.36 23.22 4.56
N LYS A 101 10.45 24.09 5.04
CA LYS A 101 10.70 25.52 5.17
C LYS A 101 11.78 25.84 6.21
N LYS A 102 11.68 25.24 7.41
CA LYS A 102 12.57 25.53 8.54
C LYS A 102 14.01 25.07 8.29
N TYR A 103 14.18 23.98 7.56
CA TYR A 103 15.48 23.32 7.38
C TYR A 103 15.95 23.26 5.91
N ALA A 104 15.38 24.08 5.01
CA ALA A 104 15.71 24.09 3.57
C ALA A 104 17.22 24.14 3.27
N ASP A 105 17.98 24.92 4.05
CA ASP A 105 19.43 25.06 3.89
C ASP A 105 20.24 23.91 4.52
N LYS A 106 19.60 23.06 5.33
CA LYS A 106 20.27 22.03 6.16
C LYS A 106 19.97 20.60 5.69
N ILE A 107 18.81 20.34 5.12
CA ILE A 107 18.38 19.01 4.67
C ILE A 107 17.62 19.12 3.34
N GLN A 108 17.77 18.12 2.47
CA GLN A 108 16.91 17.99 1.29
C GLN A 108 15.64 17.24 1.68
N VAL A 109 14.48 17.89 1.63
CA VAL A 109 13.19 17.24 1.80
C VAL A 109 12.62 16.85 0.43
N ILE A 110 12.07 15.64 0.29
CA ILE A 110 11.51 15.10 -0.97
C ILE A 110 10.21 14.35 -0.66
N ALA A 111 9.13 14.71 -1.35
CA ALA A 111 7.88 13.96 -1.30
C ALA A 111 7.84 12.94 -2.44
N VAL A 112 7.66 11.66 -2.12
CA VAL A 112 7.54 10.60 -3.12
C VAL A 112 6.12 10.07 -3.09
N ASN A 113 5.30 10.47 -4.06
CA ASN A 113 3.98 9.87 -4.23
C ASN A 113 4.14 8.45 -4.77
N THR A 114 3.42 7.47 -4.24
CA THR A 114 3.60 6.05 -4.62
C THR A 114 3.15 5.70 -6.04
N GLY A 115 2.37 6.57 -6.70
CA GLY A 115 1.75 6.29 -7.99
C GLY A 115 0.62 5.26 -7.94
N ILE A 116 0.33 4.69 -6.76
CA ILE A 116 -0.73 3.70 -6.59
C ILE A 116 -2.06 4.40 -6.36
N SER A 117 -3.01 4.15 -7.25
CA SER A 117 -4.34 4.76 -7.21
C SER A 117 -4.33 6.30 -7.24
N ASP A 118 -3.26 6.90 -7.76
CA ASP A 118 -3.07 8.34 -7.93
C ASP A 118 -2.77 8.68 -9.40
N SER A 119 -3.24 9.85 -9.86
CA SER A 119 -2.91 10.42 -11.18
C SER A 119 -2.07 11.68 -11.05
N VAL A 120 -1.33 12.06 -12.10
CA VAL A 120 -0.55 13.32 -12.14
C VAL A 120 -1.41 14.53 -11.76
N THR A 121 -2.64 14.57 -12.26
CA THR A 121 -3.62 15.64 -11.95
C THR A 121 -3.95 15.67 -10.46
N SER A 122 -4.36 14.53 -9.89
CA SER A 122 -4.73 14.45 -8.46
C SER A 122 -3.57 14.87 -7.53
N VAL A 123 -2.34 14.43 -7.82
CA VAL A 123 -1.15 14.77 -7.04
C VAL A 123 -0.85 16.27 -7.17
N THR A 124 -0.95 16.82 -8.38
CA THR A 124 -0.70 18.25 -8.64
C THR A 124 -1.72 19.13 -7.92
N GLU A 125 -3.01 18.80 -8.00
CA GLU A 125 -4.09 19.55 -7.34
C GLU A 125 -3.97 19.48 -5.82
N PHE A 126 -3.72 18.28 -5.28
CA PHE A 126 -3.51 18.09 -3.85
C PHE A 126 -2.31 18.90 -3.34
N SER A 127 -1.18 18.83 -4.04
CA SER A 127 0.05 19.54 -3.66
C SER A 127 -0.14 21.06 -3.64
N LYS A 128 -0.86 21.60 -4.64
CA LYS A 128 -1.23 23.03 -4.68
C LYS A 128 -2.16 23.41 -3.52
N LYS A 129 -3.18 22.60 -3.26
CA LYS A 129 -4.15 22.83 -2.17
C LYS A 129 -3.47 22.85 -0.79
N MET A 130 -2.48 21.99 -0.59
CA MET A 130 -1.73 21.89 0.66
C MET A 130 -0.57 22.90 0.75
N GLY A 131 -0.27 23.64 -0.32
CA GLY A 131 0.82 24.63 -0.35
C GLY A 131 2.21 24.00 -0.20
N LEU A 132 2.39 22.77 -0.72
CA LEU A 132 3.65 22.03 -0.64
C LEU A 132 4.70 22.68 -1.56
N SER A 133 5.91 22.91 -1.01
CA SER A 133 6.99 23.59 -1.73
C SER A 133 8.26 22.75 -1.91
N MET A 134 8.33 21.59 -1.27
CA MET A 134 9.42 20.63 -1.51
C MET A 134 9.29 20.00 -2.91
N PRO A 135 10.40 19.47 -3.49
CA PRO A 135 10.31 18.62 -4.66
C PRO A 135 9.38 17.42 -4.45
N ILE A 136 8.50 17.18 -5.43
CA ILE A 136 7.55 16.07 -5.43
C ILE A 136 7.80 15.23 -6.68
N THR A 137 7.86 13.91 -6.53
CA THR A 137 7.91 12.96 -7.64
C THR A 137 6.77 11.94 -7.51
N ILE A 138 6.34 11.36 -8.62
CA ILE A 138 5.43 10.21 -8.66
C ILE A 138 6.29 9.02 -9.03
N ASP A 139 6.33 8.04 -8.14
CA ASP A 139 7.14 6.85 -8.30
C ASP A 139 6.56 5.92 -9.37
N ASP A 140 7.43 5.30 -10.15
CA ASP A 140 7.12 4.22 -11.09
C ASP A 140 7.33 2.83 -10.45
N GLY A 141 7.45 2.80 -9.12
CA GLY A 141 7.77 1.65 -8.28
C GLY A 141 9.27 1.44 -8.03
N LYS A 142 10.16 2.19 -8.70
CA LYS A 142 11.61 2.05 -8.52
C LYS A 142 12.05 2.55 -7.15
N LEU A 143 11.57 3.72 -6.71
CA LEU A 143 11.90 4.28 -5.41
C LEU A 143 11.28 3.44 -4.30
N ALA A 144 10.01 3.03 -4.44
CA ALA A 144 9.33 2.17 -3.48
C ALA A 144 10.12 0.87 -3.25
N ARG A 145 10.64 0.25 -4.32
CA ARG A 145 11.48 -0.95 -4.18
C ARG A 145 12.84 -0.64 -3.57
N ALA A 146 13.56 0.35 -4.09
CA ALA A 146 14.89 0.71 -3.64
C ALA A 146 14.92 1.14 -2.15
N PHE A 147 13.81 1.69 -1.66
CA PHE A 147 13.64 2.16 -0.29
C PHE A 147 12.70 1.27 0.55
N HIS A 148 12.42 0.04 0.09
CA HIS A 148 11.66 -0.95 0.83
C HIS A 148 10.34 -0.39 1.38
N LEU A 149 9.54 0.25 0.54
CA LEU A 149 8.24 0.77 0.93
C LEU A 149 7.33 -0.37 1.42
N ARG A 150 6.76 -0.21 2.62
CA ARG A 150 5.81 -1.16 3.23
C ARG A 150 4.50 -0.52 3.67
N VAL A 151 4.49 0.79 3.87
CA VAL A 151 3.33 1.56 4.33
C VAL A 151 3.39 3.01 3.85
N THR A 152 2.28 3.72 3.90
CA THR A 152 2.26 5.19 3.79
C THR A 152 1.50 5.81 4.98
N PRO A 153 1.95 6.95 5.52
CA PRO A 153 3.25 7.55 5.26
C PRO A 153 4.40 6.64 5.69
N GLN A 154 5.52 6.70 4.97
CA GLN A 154 6.79 6.11 5.39
C GLN A 154 7.85 7.20 5.30
N HIS A 155 8.40 7.54 6.46
CA HIS A 155 9.49 8.49 6.65
C HIS A 155 10.81 7.76 6.54
N LEU A 156 11.72 8.31 5.75
CA LEU A 156 13.06 7.83 5.54
C LEU A 156 14.04 8.98 5.74
N LEU A 157 15.03 8.79 6.62
CA LEU A 157 16.17 9.70 6.71
C LEU A 157 17.42 9.03 6.17
N ILE A 158 18.15 9.76 5.33
CA ILE A 158 19.49 9.43 4.87
C ILE A 158 20.43 10.47 5.45
N ASP A 159 21.47 10.03 6.14
CA ASP A 159 22.46 10.92 6.74
C ASP A 159 23.34 11.61 5.68
N LYS A 160 24.19 12.53 6.15
CA LYS A 160 25.10 13.26 5.26
C LYS A 160 26.17 12.37 4.63
N ASN A 161 26.41 11.16 5.12
CA ASN A 161 27.35 10.19 4.55
C ASN A 161 26.71 9.31 3.46
N GLY A 162 25.41 9.47 3.20
CA GLY A 162 24.66 8.67 2.25
C GLY A 162 24.21 7.33 2.82
N LYS A 163 24.06 7.19 4.14
CA LYS A 163 23.55 5.97 4.78
C LYS A 163 22.14 6.16 5.28
N PHE A 164 21.36 5.08 5.28
CA PHE A 164 20.07 5.09 5.96
C PHE A 164 20.24 5.35 7.45
N ALA A 165 19.46 6.27 7.99
CA ALA A 165 19.52 6.69 9.39
C ALA A 165 18.22 6.41 10.15
N TYR A 166 17.07 6.39 9.45
CA TYR A 166 15.77 6.21 10.07
C TYR A 166 14.73 5.68 9.09
N PHE A 167 13.84 4.82 9.61
CA PHE A 167 12.55 4.47 8.99
C PHE A 167 11.46 4.58 10.06
N GLY A 168 10.28 5.07 9.69
CA GLY A 168 9.11 5.17 10.57
C GLY A 168 7.84 5.60 9.83
N HIS A 169 6.70 5.53 10.49
CA HIS A 169 5.38 5.90 9.95
C HIS A 169 4.83 7.18 10.61
N ARG A 170 5.22 7.42 11.86
CA ARG A 170 4.72 8.53 12.66
C ARG A 170 5.60 9.77 12.54
N ASP A 171 4.96 10.93 12.51
CA ASP A 171 5.60 12.23 12.75
C ASP A 171 5.60 12.51 14.25
N ASP A 172 6.47 11.80 14.98
CA ASP A 172 6.52 11.81 16.44
C ASP A 172 7.89 12.24 17.00
N THR A 173 8.04 12.15 18.32
CA THR A 173 9.28 12.53 19.01
C THR A 173 10.49 11.71 18.55
N GLU A 174 10.30 10.42 18.26
CA GLU A 174 11.40 9.56 17.80
C GLU A 174 11.89 10.02 16.41
N PHE A 175 10.95 10.26 15.50
CA PHE A 175 11.26 10.81 14.18
C PHE A 175 11.99 12.16 14.28
N HIS A 176 11.50 13.10 15.09
CA HIS A 176 12.14 14.41 15.24
C HIS A 176 13.54 14.34 15.88
N GLN A 177 13.77 13.42 16.82
CA GLN A 177 15.11 13.19 17.38
C GLN A 177 16.07 12.64 16.33
N ALA A 178 15.62 11.72 15.48
CA ALA A 178 16.40 11.21 14.37
C ALA A 178 16.69 12.30 13.33
N LEU A 179 15.72 13.16 13.04
CA LEU A 179 15.86 14.32 12.15
C LEU A 179 16.92 15.31 12.67
N ASP A 180 16.82 15.71 13.93
CA ASP A 180 17.77 16.62 14.55
C ASP A 180 19.19 16.03 14.56
N LYS A 181 19.31 14.72 14.80
CA LYS A 181 20.59 14.00 14.74
C LYS A 181 21.22 14.08 13.35
N VAL A 182 20.50 13.76 12.27
CA VAL A 182 21.07 13.79 10.91
C VAL A 182 21.39 15.22 10.44
N ILE A 183 20.65 16.22 10.92
CA ILE A 183 20.93 17.64 10.64
C ILE A 183 22.21 18.10 11.35
N ALA A 184 22.45 17.66 12.58
CA ALA A 184 23.63 18.03 13.35
C ALA A 184 24.91 17.27 12.93
N GLU A 185 24.75 16.12 12.27
CA GLU A 185 25.86 15.26 11.87
C GLU A 185 26.77 15.91 10.82
N LYS A 186 28.08 15.77 11.02
CA LYS A 186 29.09 16.19 10.05
C LYS A 186 29.47 15.01 9.17
N ALA A 187 29.75 15.30 7.90
CA ALA A 187 30.26 14.27 6.99
C ALA A 187 31.59 13.70 7.51
N SER A 188 31.72 12.38 7.53
CA SER A 188 32.90 11.66 7.96
C SER A 188 33.35 10.71 6.85
N GLY A 189 34.26 11.18 5.99
CA GLY A 189 34.86 10.39 4.90
C GLY A 189 34.18 10.56 3.54
N LYS A 190 34.55 9.69 2.59
CA LYS A 190 33.96 9.68 1.25
C LYS A 190 32.53 9.13 1.32
N PRO A 191 31.52 9.82 0.73
CA PRO A 191 30.15 9.32 0.72
C PRO A 191 30.08 7.91 0.14
N LEU A 192 29.30 7.05 0.79
CA LEU A 192 29.05 5.70 0.30
C LEU A 192 27.80 5.74 -0.55
N ALA A 193 27.86 5.08 -1.69
CA ALA A 193 26.70 4.87 -2.53
C ALA A 193 26.72 3.42 -2.99
N ASN A 194 25.65 2.68 -2.71
CA ASN A 194 25.49 1.36 -3.30
C ASN A 194 25.25 1.51 -4.81
N PRO A 195 25.76 0.58 -5.64
CA PRO A 195 25.60 0.67 -7.10
C PRO A 195 24.12 0.82 -7.47
N THR A 196 23.88 1.53 -8.59
CA THR A 196 22.55 1.86 -9.12
C THR A 196 21.58 0.69 -8.99
N PHE A 197 20.44 0.94 -8.36
CA PHE A 197 19.34 -0.01 -8.38
C PHE A 197 18.75 -0.01 -9.80
N VAL A 198 19.16 -0.96 -10.63
CA VAL A 198 18.58 -1.15 -11.97
C VAL A 198 17.33 -2.00 -11.83
N ALA A 199 16.19 -1.33 -11.69
CA ALA A 199 14.91 -2.01 -11.81
C ALA A 199 14.70 -2.41 -13.28
N LYS A 200 14.40 -3.68 -13.58
CA LYS A 200 14.01 -4.09 -14.93
C LYS A 200 12.67 -3.45 -15.30
N ASP A 201 12.64 -2.63 -16.34
CA ASP A 201 11.43 -2.01 -16.87
C ASP A 201 10.77 -2.98 -17.86
N SER A 202 9.67 -3.62 -17.45
CA SER A 202 8.65 -4.17 -18.36
C SER A 202 7.54 -4.83 -17.56
N GLY A 203 6.34 -4.27 -17.66
CA GLY A 203 5.11 -5.02 -17.42
C GLY A 203 4.61 -5.60 -18.74
N TYR A 204 3.89 -6.73 -18.70
CA TYR A 204 3.23 -7.28 -19.88
C TYR A 204 2.13 -6.35 -20.39
N ASN A 205 2.10 -6.13 -21.69
CA ASN A 205 1.08 -5.39 -22.41
C ASN A 205 0.02 -6.32 -23.00
N LEU A 206 -1.07 -5.75 -23.49
CA LEU A 206 -2.09 -6.49 -24.22
C LEU A 206 -1.46 -7.18 -25.44
N GLY A 207 -1.69 -8.48 -25.60
CA GLY A 207 -1.13 -9.32 -26.66
C GLY A 207 0.26 -9.92 -26.37
N ASP A 208 0.93 -9.50 -25.29
CA ASP A 208 2.19 -10.10 -24.89
C ASP A 208 2.01 -11.56 -24.45
N THR A 209 3.06 -12.36 -24.62
CA THR A 209 3.05 -13.77 -24.23
C THR A 209 3.63 -13.92 -22.84
N VAL A 210 2.84 -14.48 -21.94
CA VAL A 210 3.23 -14.78 -20.58
C VAL A 210 3.80 -16.21 -20.55
N PRO A 211 5.01 -16.42 -20.01
CA PRO A 211 5.55 -17.76 -19.81
C PRO A 211 4.77 -18.50 -18.73
N GLU A 212 5.17 -19.75 -18.46
CA GLU A 212 4.68 -20.50 -17.31
C GLU A 212 4.78 -19.65 -16.03
N LEU A 213 3.69 -19.61 -15.26
CA LEU A 213 3.63 -18.94 -13.96
C LEU A 213 3.54 -19.97 -12.85
N ALA A 214 4.34 -19.77 -11.79
CA ALA A 214 4.30 -20.58 -10.60
C ALA A 214 4.45 -19.70 -9.35
N PHE A 215 3.56 -19.90 -8.39
CA PHE A 215 3.55 -19.16 -7.12
C PHE A 215 2.87 -20.00 -6.03
N SER A 216 2.97 -19.57 -4.77
CA SER A 216 2.28 -20.22 -3.65
C SER A 216 1.20 -19.29 -3.09
N THR A 217 0.10 -19.87 -2.63
CA THR A 217 -0.92 -19.11 -1.89
C THR A 217 -0.42 -18.75 -0.50
N ILE A 218 -1.19 -17.92 0.22
CA ILE A 218 -0.98 -17.62 1.64
C ILE A 218 -1.01 -18.86 2.55
N ASP A 219 -1.57 -19.99 2.09
CA ASP A 219 -1.58 -21.28 2.79
C ASP A 219 -0.47 -22.23 2.30
N GLU A 220 0.54 -21.68 1.61
CA GLU A 220 1.67 -22.44 1.04
C GLU A 220 1.25 -23.47 -0.03
N LYS A 221 0.03 -23.36 -0.57
CA LYS A 221 -0.42 -24.25 -1.64
C LYS A 221 0.23 -23.81 -2.95
N PRO A 222 0.98 -24.69 -3.64
CA PRO A 222 1.57 -24.35 -4.92
C PRO A 222 0.49 -24.23 -6.00
N LEU A 223 0.62 -23.20 -6.84
CA LEU A 223 -0.16 -22.98 -8.03
C LEU A 223 0.78 -22.90 -9.23
N LYS A 224 0.41 -23.60 -10.30
CA LYS A 224 1.20 -23.66 -11.54
C LYS A 224 0.25 -23.50 -12.72
N PHE A 225 0.60 -22.61 -13.63
CA PHE A 225 -0.19 -22.29 -14.82
C PHE A 225 0.67 -22.47 -16.06
N THR A 226 0.23 -23.39 -16.92
CA THR A 226 0.84 -23.68 -18.22
C THR A 226 -0.11 -23.28 -19.33
N PHE A 227 0.46 -22.68 -20.37
CA PHE A 227 -0.26 -22.18 -21.53
C PHE A 227 0.19 -22.92 -22.79
N ASN A 228 -0.61 -22.82 -23.86
CA ASN A 228 -0.30 -23.41 -25.16
C ASN A 228 -0.13 -24.94 -25.10
N THR A 229 -0.94 -25.61 -24.28
CA THR A 229 -1.01 -27.07 -24.17
C THR A 229 -2.46 -27.54 -24.28
N ASP A 230 -2.68 -28.79 -24.70
CA ASP A 230 -4.04 -29.35 -24.78
C ASP A 230 -4.72 -29.33 -23.41
N GLY A 231 -5.91 -28.73 -23.35
CA GLY A 231 -6.65 -28.52 -22.10
C GLY A 231 -6.23 -27.31 -21.24
N SER A 232 -5.31 -26.45 -21.71
CA SER A 232 -5.00 -25.18 -21.03
C SER A 232 -6.26 -24.32 -20.84
N LYS A 233 -6.43 -23.79 -19.62
CA LYS A 233 -7.52 -22.89 -19.27
C LYS A 233 -7.06 -21.43 -19.32
N LYS A 234 -8.01 -20.50 -19.38
CA LYS A 234 -7.72 -19.08 -19.19
C LYS A 234 -7.32 -18.85 -17.74
N LEU A 235 -6.44 -17.88 -17.49
CA LEU A 235 -6.05 -17.44 -16.15
C LEU A 235 -6.48 -15.98 -15.96
N ALA A 236 -7.22 -15.71 -14.90
CA ALA A 236 -7.52 -14.35 -14.47
C ALA A 236 -6.73 -14.04 -13.19
N LEU A 237 -5.86 -13.03 -13.29
CA LEU A 237 -5.13 -12.46 -12.17
C LEU A 237 -5.85 -11.19 -11.71
N VAL A 238 -6.25 -11.16 -10.44
CA VAL A 238 -6.93 -10.01 -9.83
C VAL A 238 -6.05 -9.41 -8.76
N PHE A 239 -5.64 -8.18 -8.96
CA PHE A 239 -4.80 -7.44 -8.04
C PHE A 239 -5.66 -6.59 -7.11
N PHE A 240 -5.48 -6.76 -5.80
CA PHE A 240 -6.31 -6.09 -4.80
C PHE A 240 -5.54 -5.79 -3.50
N GLY A 241 -6.08 -4.85 -2.72
CA GLY A 241 -5.69 -4.61 -1.33
C GLY A 241 -6.84 -4.99 -0.40
N PRO A 242 -6.62 -5.73 0.70
CA PRO A 242 -7.67 -6.10 1.67
C PRO A 242 -8.29 -4.90 2.37
N TRP A 243 -7.61 -3.75 2.34
CA TRP A 243 -8.04 -2.47 2.87
C TRP A 243 -8.90 -1.65 1.89
N CYS A 244 -8.91 -2.00 0.61
CA CYS A 244 -9.45 -1.15 -0.45
C CYS A 244 -10.93 -0.80 -0.27
N GLU A 245 -11.75 -1.75 0.19
CA GLU A 245 -13.20 -1.54 0.32
C GLU A 245 -13.53 -0.54 1.43
N TRP A 246 -12.98 -0.73 2.63
CA TRP A 246 -13.36 0.06 3.80
C TRP A 246 -12.50 1.32 3.97
N TYR A 247 -11.20 1.24 3.70
CA TYR A 247 -10.28 2.36 3.96
C TYR A 247 -10.54 3.54 3.02
N LEU A 248 -10.85 3.22 1.76
CA LEU A 248 -11.08 4.20 0.71
C LEU A 248 -12.50 4.74 0.67
N GLU A 249 -13.43 4.22 1.47
CA GLU A 249 -14.86 4.59 1.42
C GLU A 249 -15.08 6.10 1.46
N LYS A 250 -14.30 6.81 2.29
CA LYS A 250 -14.43 8.26 2.48
C LYS A 250 -13.59 9.08 1.51
N THR A 251 -12.40 8.61 1.16
CA THR A 251 -11.43 9.39 0.36
C THR A 251 -11.55 9.12 -1.12
N GLU A 252 -11.85 7.89 -1.52
CA GLU A 252 -11.96 7.40 -2.90
C GLU A 252 -13.17 6.47 -3.06
N PRO A 253 -14.41 6.96 -2.89
CA PRO A 253 -15.62 6.13 -2.85
C PRO A 253 -15.85 5.31 -4.12
N LYS A 254 -15.47 5.85 -5.29
CA LYS A 254 -15.54 5.12 -6.57
C LYS A 254 -14.65 3.86 -6.55
N THR A 255 -13.43 4.01 -6.04
CA THR A 255 -12.46 2.91 -5.93
C THR A 255 -12.89 1.88 -4.89
N SER A 256 -13.38 2.33 -3.74
CA SER A 256 -13.95 1.46 -2.70
C SER A 256 -15.11 0.59 -3.25
N LEU A 257 -16.03 1.20 -3.99
CA LEU A 257 -17.15 0.49 -4.62
C LEU A 257 -16.65 -0.52 -5.66
N ALA A 258 -15.66 -0.16 -6.47
CA ALA A 258 -15.08 -1.06 -7.46
C ALA A 258 -14.44 -2.30 -6.82
N CYS A 259 -13.72 -2.13 -5.69
CA CYS A 259 -13.18 -3.26 -4.95
C CYS A 259 -14.27 -4.21 -4.46
N THR A 260 -15.40 -3.66 -3.98
CA THR A 260 -16.58 -4.44 -3.58
C THR A 260 -17.14 -5.22 -4.77
N GLN A 261 -17.38 -4.55 -5.90
CA GLN A 261 -17.93 -5.15 -7.12
C GLN A 261 -17.04 -6.26 -7.68
N VAL A 262 -15.72 -6.04 -7.69
CA VAL A 262 -14.76 -7.05 -8.14
C VAL A 262 -14.79 -8.26 -7.22
N ARG A 263 -14.75 -8.09 -5.90
CA ARG A 263 -14.83 -9.23 -4.96
C ARG A 263 -16.11 -10.03 -5.19
N GLU A 264 -17.27 -9.37 -5.26
CA GLU A 264 -18.56 -10.04 -5.45
C GLU A 264 -18.67 -10.77 -6.79
N LEU A 265 -18.18 -10.16 -7.87
CA LEU A 265 -18.09 -10.79 -9.18
C LEU A 265 -17.25 -12.07 -9.12
N LEU A 266 -16.13 -12.02 -8.41
CA LEU A 266 -15.24 -13.17 -8.31
C LEU A 266 -15.83 -14.30 -7.49
N GLU A 267 -16.56 -14.03 -6.42
CA GLU A 267 -17.27 -15.10 -5.69
C GLU A 267 -18.33 -15.78 -6.57
N GLN A 268 -19.01 -15.01 -7.42
CA GLN A 268 -19.96 -15.59 -8.38
C GLN A 268 -19.27 -16.43 -9.47
N LYS A 269 -18.06 -16.02 -9.91
CA LYS A 269 -17.39 -16.60 -11.10
C LYS A 269 -16.29 -17.60 -10.81
N SER A 270 -15.77 -17.64 -9.59
CA SER A 270 -14.70 -18.56 -9.18
C SER A 270 -15.05 -20.03 -9.40
N GLN A 271 -16.35 -20.36 -9.44
CA GLN A 271 -16.86 -21.71 -9.69
C GLN A 271 -16.90 -22.12 -11.18
N ALA A 272 -16.69 -21.19 -12.12
CA ALA A 272 -16.70 -21.49 -13.55
C ALA A 272 -15.45 -22.30 -13.95
N ALA A 273 -15.65 -23.48 -14.53
CA ALA A 273 -14.57 -24.42 -14.77
C ALA A 273 -13.57 -24.01 -15.87
N SER A 274 -13.90 -23.02 -16.71
CA SER A 274 -13.12 -22.60 -17.88
C SER A 274 -12.06 -21.52 -17.61
N VAL A 275 -12.15 -20.86 -16.45
CA VAL A 275 -11.23 -19.80 -16.03
C VAL A 275 -10.66 -20.16 -14.66
N GLN A 276 -9.33 -20.10 -14.55
CA GLN A 276 -8.66 -20.20 -13.27
C GLN A 276 -8.53 -18.81 -12.67
N TRP A 277 -9.14 -18.59 -11.51
CA TRP A 277 -9.12 -17.31 -10.81
C TRP A 277 -8.05 -17.33 -9.72
N VAL A 278 -7.22 -16.29 -9.70
CA VAL A 278 -6.20 -16.07 -8.66
C VAL A 278 -6.24 -14.61 -8.26
N THR A 279 -6.29 -14.34 -6.96
CA THR A 279 -6.09 -13.00 -6.45
C THR A 279 -4.64 -12.81 -5.99
N VAL A 280 -4.13 -11.60 -6.18
CA VAL A 280 -2.76 -11.21 -5.86
C VAL A 280 -2.83 -9.96 -5.01
N SER A 281 -2.25 -10.03 -3.82
CA SER A 281 -2.03 -8.87 -2.97
C SER A 281 -0.55 -8.75 -2.61
N THR A 282 -0.12 -7.57 -2.19
CA THR A 282 1.30 -7.28 -1.96
C THR A 282 1.55 -6.93 -0.49
N ASN A 283 2.82 -6.92 -0.10
CA ASN A 283 3.29 -6.52 1.24
C ASN A 283 3.24 -5.00 1.48
N LEU A 284 2.64 -4.25 0.55
CA LEU A 284 2.38 -2.83 0.70
C LEU A 284 1.00 -2.65 1.34
N TRP A 285 0.99 -2.11 2.57
CA TRP A 285 -0.19 -1.94 3.44
C TRP A 285 -0.90 -3.23 3.86
N SER A 286 -0.31 -4.41 3.62
CA SER A 286 -0.96 -5.69 3.90
C SER A 286 0.04 -6.74 4.37
N SER A 287 -0.45 -7.68 5.17
CA SER A 287 0.27 -8.86 5.68
C SER A 287 -0.49 -10.14 5.38
N VAL A 288 0.19 -11.29 5.50
CA VAL A 288 -0.46 -12.60 5.35
C VAL A 288 -1.62 -12.78 6.34
N ALA A 289 -1.47 -12.30 7.58
CA ALA A 289 -2.51 -12.38 8.60
C ALA A 289 -3.76 -11.57 8.22
N GLU A 290 -3.59 -10.33 7.76
CA GLU A 290 -4.73 -9.50 7.31
C GLU A 290 -5.40 -10.07 6.05
N LEU A 291 -4.64 -10.71 5.16
CA LEU A 291 -5.22 -11.41 4.01
C LEU A 291 -6.04 -12.63 4.42
N ASP A 292 -5.59 -13.35 5.44
CA ASP A 292 -6.34 -14.46 6.02
C ASP A 292 -7.61 -13.95 6.74
N ASP A 293 -7.53 -12.83 7.46
CA ASP A 293 -8.69 -12.22 8.12
C ASP A 293 -9.68 -11.63 7.11
N TYR A 294 -9.19 -10.98 6.05
CA TYR A 294 -10.01 -10.58 4.89
C TYR A 294 -10.73 -11.80 4.32
N ARG A 295 -9.99 -12.91 4.11
CA ARG A 295 -10.56 -14.13 3.56
C ARG A 295 -11.72 -14.66 4.41
N LYS A 296 -11.52 -14.75 5.73
CA LYS A 296 -12.53 -15.21 6.68
C LYS A 296 -13.74 -14.26 6.75
N SER A 297 -13.49 -12.96 6.78
CA SER A 297 -14.53 -11.94 6.96
C SER A 297 -15.51 -11.92 5.79
N TYR A 298 -15.00 -12.10 4.57
CA TYR A 298 -15.82 -12.09 3.36
C TYR A 298 -16.20 -13.50 2.87
N GLY A 299 -15.72 -14.55 3.53
CA GLY A 299 -15.99 -15.94 3.14
C GLY A 299 -15.47 -16.31 1.75
N THR A 300 -14.44 -15.62 1.25
CA THR A 300 -13.91 -15.86 -0.10
C THR A 300 -13.22 -17.21 -0.19
N SER A 301 -13.53 -17.94 -1.26
CA SER A 301 -12.92 -19.23 -1.57
C SER A 301 -11.71 -19.13 -2.50
N MET A 302 -11.35 -17.90 -2.89
CA MET A 302 -10.34 -17.68 -3.91
C MET A 302 -8.92 -17.94 -3.41
N PRO A 303 -8.03 -18.49 -4.26
CA PRO A 303 -6.61 -18.54 -3.97
C PRO A 303 -6.02 -17.13 -3.90
N ILE A 304 -5.44 -16.78 -2.76
CA ILE A 304 -4.73 -15.50 -2.54
C ILE A 304 -3.23 -15.76 -2.61
N VAL A 305 -2.54 -15.05 -3.50
CA VAL A 305 -1.07 -15.02 -3.62
C VAL A 305 -0.56 -13.76 -2.93
N PHE A 306 0.49 -13.92 -2.11
CA PHE A 306 1.17 -12.80 -1.48
C PHE A 306 2.44 -12.43 -2.23
N ASP A 307 2.35 -11.38 -3.05
CA ASP A 307 3.45 -10.78 -3.80
C ASP A 307 4.35 -9.94 -2.89
N LYS A 308 5.18 -10.64 -2.12
CA LYS A 308 6.00 -10.06 -1.04
C LYS A 308 6.90 -8.90 -1.50
N GLU A 309 7.47 -9.01 -2.69
CA GLU A 309 8.40 -8.00 -3.25
C GLU A 309 7.76 -7.11 -4.32
N GLY A 310 6.46 -7.28 -4.60
CA GLY A 310 5.75 -6.51 -5.62
C GLY A 310 6.16 -6.87 -7.05
N ASP A 311 6.76 -8.05 -7.26
CA ASP A 311 7.25 -8.49 -8.57
C ASP A 311 6.10 -8.76 -9.55
N LEU A 312 5.00 -9.36 -9.08
CA LEU A 312 3.82 -9.61 -9.91
C LEU A 312 3.10 -8.31 -10.24
N PHE A 313 2.88 -7.43 -9.24
CA PHE A 313 2.31 -6.10 -9.50
C PHE A 313 3.10 -5.37 -10.60
N LYS A 314 4.44 -5.39 -10.51
CA LYS A 314 5.31 -4.78 -11.51
C LYS A 314 5.26 -5.49 -12.87
N GLN A 315 5.38 -6.81 -12.88
CA GLN A 315 5.39 -7.63 -14.11
C GLN A 315 4.07 -7.50 -14.88
N PHE A 316 2.97 -7.15 -14.21
CA PHE A 316 1.70 -6.87 -14.85
C PHE A 316 1.38 -5.37 -14.96
N GLY A 317 2.32 -4.48 -14.60
CA GLY A 317 2.16 -3.03 -14.72
C GLY A 317 0.98 -2.50 -13.91
N VAL A 318 0.74 -3.08 -12.73
CA VAL A 318 -0.38 -2.75 -11.86
C VAL A 318 0.03 -1.65 -10.89
N ASN A 319 -0.54 -0.48 -11.07
CA ASN A 319 -0.46 0.66 -10.17
C ASN A 319 -1.86 1.12 -9.70
N GLN A 320 -2.89 0.32 -9.95
CA GLN A 320 -4.27 0.61 -9.57
C GLN A 320 -4.85 -0.63 -8.90
N VAL A 321 -5.64 -0.43 -7.85
CA VAL A 321 -6.44 -1.50 -7.25
C VAL A 321 -7.91 -1.06 -7.18
N PRO A 322 -8.87 -1.93 -7.54
CA PRO A 322 -8.66 -3.27 -8.09
C PRO A 322 -8.22 -3.21 -9.56
N SER A 323 -7.47 -4.22 -9.99
CA SER A 323 -7.11 -4.44 -11.41
C SER A 323 -7.25 -5.90 -11.79
N ILE A 324 -7.62 -6.17 -13.03
CA ILE A 324 -7.80 -7.52 -13.57
C ILE A 324 -6.98 -7.68 -14.84
N THR A 325 -6.22 -8.78 -14.91
CA THR A 325 -5.55 -9.23 -16.13
C THR A 325 -6.05 -10.62 -16.52
N LEU A 326 -6.53 -10.78 -17.75
CA LEU A 326 -6.89 -12.08 -18.31
C LEU A 326 -5.80 -12.55 -19.26
N ILE A 327 -5.34 -13.77 -19.05
CA ILE A 327 -4.43 -14.51 -19.92
C ILE A 327 -5.25 -15.64 -20.56
N ASP A 328 -5.22 -15.75 -21.88
CA ASP A 328 -5.94 -16.81 -22.58
C ASP A 328 -5.21 -18.16 -22.52
N ALA A 329 -5.81 -19.20 -23.11
CA ALA A 329 -5.25 -20.55 -23.09
C ALA A 329 -3.91 -20.66 -23.84
N ASP A 330 -3.63 -19.74 -24.77
CA ASP A 330 -2.38 -19.67 -25.53
C ASP A 330 -1.29 -18.86 -24.79
N GLY A 331 -1.62 -18.30 -23.63
CA GLY A 331 -0.71 -17.54 -22.79
C GLY A 331 -0.62 -16.07 -23.20
N LYS A 332 -1.54 -15.58 -24.01
CA LYS A 332 -1.58 -14.17 -24.41
C LYS A 332 -2.35 -13.36 -23.39
N VAL A 333 -1.84 -12.18 -23.04
CA VAL A 333 -2.62 -11.18 -22.29
C VAL A 333 -3.77 -10.71 -23.18
N SER A 334 -4.98 -11.18 -22.88
CA SER A 334 -6.18 -10.91 -23.68
C SER A 334 -7.03 -9.75 -23.13
N LEU A 335 -6.84 -9.38 -21.87
CA LEU A 335 -7.50 -8.23 -21.23
C LEU A 335 -6.62 -7.70 -20.10
N LYS A 336 -6.55 -6.37 -19.98
CA LYS A 336 -6.06 -5.65 -18.80
C LYS A 336 -7.03 -4.51 -18.52
N SER A 337 -7.49 -4.38 -17.29
CA SER A 337 -8.38 -3.28 -16.91
C SER A 337 -8.26 -2.97 -15.42
N SER A 338 -8.37 -1.70 -15.10
CA SER A 338 -8.28 -1.12 -13.76
C SER A 338 -9.35 -0.05 -13.57
N ILE A 339 -9.66 0.32 -12.33
CA ILE A 339 -10.74 1.27 -12.02
C ILE A 339 -10.58 2.68 -12.63
N GLN A 340 -9.36 3.06 -13.01
CA GLN A 340 -9.13 4.35 -13.68
C GLN A 340 -9.33 4.28 -15.20
N ASP A 341 -9.48 3.09 -15.78
CA ASP A 341 -9.73 2.93 -17.19
C ASP A 341 -11.20 3.24 -17.51
N GLU A 342 -11.44 3.94 -18.64
CA GLU A 342 -12.80 4.33 -19.06
C GLU A 342 -13.69 3.10 -19.36
N ASP A 343 -13.09 1.97 -19.71
CA ASP A 343 -13.75 0.73 -20.09
C ASP A 343 -13.87 -0.28 -18.94
N PHE A 344 -13.56 0.11 -17.70
CA PHE A 344 -13.56 -0.82 -16.55
C PHE A 344 -14.89 -1.56 -16.37
N ASP A 345 -16.02 -0.86 -16.44
CA ASP A 345 -17.34 -1.48 -16.33
C ASP A 345 -17.62 -2.45 -17.49
N ALA A 346 -17.15 -2.11 -18.70
CA ALA A 346 -17.26 -2.99 -19.87
C ALA A 346 -16.37 -4.24 -19.71
N ALA A 347 -15.18 -4.09 -19.14
CA ALA A 347 -14.29 -5.20 -18.82
C ALA A 347 -14.90 -6.13 -17.76
N LEU A 348 -15.47 -5.57 -16.68
CA LEU A 348 -16.22 -6.35 -15.69
C LEU A 348 -17.40 -7.08 -16.30
N HIS A 349 -18.15 -6.43 -17.21
CA HIS A 349 -19.23 -7.09 -17.93
C HIS A 349 -18.72 -8.23 -18.80
N ALA A 350 -17.67 -8.02 -19.60
CA ALA A 350 -17.06 -9.05 -20.43
C ALA A 350 -16.63 -10.26 -19.59
N ILE A 351 -15.95 -10.01 -18.46
CA ILE A 351 -15.58 -11.02 -17.48
C ILE A 351 -16.81 -11.76 -16.93
N SER A 352 -17.88 -11.03 -16.59
CA SER A 352 -19.11 -11.62 -16.06
C SER A 352 -19.81 -12.57 -17.05
N THR A 353 -19.49 -12.50 -18.33
CA THR A 353 -20.06 -13.36 -19.37
C THR A 353 -19.16 -14.55 -19.75
N LEU A 354 -17.96 -14.65 -19.18
CA LEU A 354 -17.10 -15.82 -19.39
C LEU A 354 -17.83 -17.09 -18.89
N LYS A 355 -17.95 -18.06 -19.80
CA LYS A 355 -18.62 -19.36 -19.58
C LYS A 355 -17.64 -20.42 -19.20
#